data_AF-A0A6J8EMP4-F1
#
_entry.id   AF-A0A6J8EMP4-F1
#
_cell.length_a   1.000
_cell.length_b   1.000
_cell.length_c   1.000
_cell.angle_alpha   90.00
_cell.angle_beta   90.00
_cell.angle_gamma   90.00
#
_symmetry.space_group_name_H-M   'P 1'
#
loop_
_entity.id
_entity.type
_entity.pdbx_description
1 polymer ?
#
loop_
_entity_poly.entity_id
_entity_poly.type
_entity_poly.pdbx_seq_one_letter_code
_entity_poly.pdbx_strand_id
1 'polypeptide(L)'
;MRNKLAEEVLDSDMLNLMIQYQKSLGTNGNKLDNSIELLKNTSQLIQNFRDCRPLTEISDDRLKVNDDVLHFFKEWETSVIKDNKLSKKEKCLLSHQTWQDISSLIIRSVQITNLLKTENYQYLERSSCHASSTFRGIIKGEMLRFKRCTNDPVDLQTKYALFSERLIKRGYPKNEIKTVIQEVTAKQRNDTLMVKPKSVLQVASLDILYSVFKTEITHKEQYLKTLGQIKG
;
A
#
# COMPACT_ATOMS: atom_id res chain seq x y z
N MET A 1 9.57 -20.06 -4.33
CA MET A 1 10.70 -20.82 -3.74
C MET A 1 11.99 -20.02 -3.61
N ARG A 2 12.48 -19.27 -4.62
CA ARG A 2 13.78 -18.55 -4.53
C ARG A 2 13.84 -17.43 -3.47
N ASN A 3 12.76 -16.69 -3.25
CA ASN A 3 12.78 -15.56 -2.32
C ASN A 3 12.86 -15.99 -0.85
N LYS A 4 12.36 -17.18 -0.51
CA LYS A 4 12.37 -17.68 0.87
C LYS A 4 13.80 -17.99 1.34
N LEU A 5 14.58 -18.67 0.49
CA LEU A 5 15.97 -18.97 0.80
C LEU A 5 16.82 -17.69 0.90
N ALA A 6 16.59 -16.72 0.01
CA ALA A 6 17.31 -15.44 0.06
C ALA A 6 17.01 -14.66 1.37
N GLU A 7 15.80 -14.79 1.90
CA GLU A 7 15.43 -14.20 3.19
C GLU A 7 16.05 -14.96 4.36
N GLU A 8 15.96 -16.29 4.37
CA GLU A 8 16.55 -17.18 5.40
C GLU A 8 18.08 -17.04 5.51
N VAL A 9 18.77 -16.54 4.47
CA VAL A 9 20.23 -16.28 4.52
C VAL A 9 20.59 -14.83 4.85
N LEU A 10 19.61 -13.93 4.93
CA LEU A 10 19.82 -12.50 5.21
C LEU A 10 19.18 -12.05 6.52
N ASP A 11 18.48 -12.95 7.21
CA ASP A 11 17.71 -12.67 8.42
C ASP A 11 18.55 -12.71 9.71
N SER A 12 17.88 -12.48 10.83
CA SER A 12 18.49 -12.44 12.17
C SER A 12 19.00 -13.82 12.63
N ASP A 13 18.40 -14.91 12.16
CA ASP A 13 18.81 -16.26 12.52
C ASP A 13 20.16 -16.59 11.87
N MET A 14 20.31 -16.26 10.58
CA MET A 14 21.59 -16.38 9.90
C MET A 14 22.66 -15.47 10.51
N LEU A 15 22.30 -14.25 10.92
CA LEU A 15 23.21 -13.35 11.63
C LEU A 15 23.77 -14.01 12.90
N ASN A 16 22.88 -14.59 13.71
CA ASN A 16 23.28 -15.27 14.93
C ASN A 16 24.21 -16.46 14.65
N LEU A 17 23.91 -17.26 13.63
CA LEU A 17 24.75 -18.37 13.21
C LEU A 17 26.14 -17.89 12.75
N MET A 18 26.20 -16.83 11.94
CA MET A 18 27.45 -16.26 11.46
C MET A 18 28.31 -15.67 12.59
N ILE A 19 27.70 -15.03 13.59
CA ILE A 19 28.40 -14.54 14.79
C ILE A 19 28.96 -15.72 15.60
N GLN A 20 28.19 -16.80 15.79
CA GLN A 20 28.67 -17.98 16.51
C GLN A 20 29.81 -18.67 15.74
N TYR A 21 29.69 -18.78 14.42
CA TYR A 21 30.72 -19.33 13.56
C TYR A 21 32.00 -18.48 13.58
N GLN A 22 31.88 -17.15 13.54
CA GLN A 22 33.03 -16.26 13.70
C GLN A 22 33.76 -16.53 15.02
N LYS A 23 33.02 -16.66 16.13
CA LYS A 23 33.61 -16.93 17.45
C LYS A 23 34.33 -18.28 17.50
N SER A 24 33.81 -19.31 16.84
CA SER A 24 34.44 -20.63 16.82
C SER A 24 35.75 -20.68 16.03
N LEU A 25 35.95 -19.75 15.08
CA LEU A 25 37.17 -19.63 14.27
C LEU A 25 38.31 -18.86 14.96
N GLY A 26 38.08 -18.27 16.14
CA GLY A 26 39.09 -17.47 16.84
C GLY A 26 39.61 -16.30 16.01
N THR A 27 40.94 -16.14 15.92
CA THR A 27 41.59 -15.04 15.17
C THR A 27 41.31 -15.05 13.67
N ASN A 28 40.99 -16.22 13.10
CA ASN A 28 40.61 -16.33 11.69
C ASN A 28 39.19 -15.79 11.42
N GLY A 29 38.38 -15.61 12.47
CA GLY A 29 37.01 -15.08 12.39
C GLY A 29 36.93 -13.62 11.95
N ASN A 30 38.01 -12.83 12.13
CA ASN A 30 38.05 -11.42 11.73
C ASN A 30 37.82 -11.22 10.22
N LYS A 31 38.08 -12.26 9.40
CA LYS A 31 37.79 -12.21 7.96
C LYS A 31 36.30 -12.09 7.65
N LEU A 32 35.43 -12.42 8.60
CA LEU A 32 33.98 -12.38 8.45
C LEU A 32 33.35 -11.06 8.93
N ASP A 33 34.13 -10.13 9.49
CA ASP A 33 33.61 -8.89 10.07
C ASP A 33 32.72 -8.12 9.09
N ASN A 34 33.21 -7.89 7.87
CA ASN A 34 32.46 -7.17 6.82
C ASN A 34 31.18 -7.92 6.40
N SER A 35 31.22 -9.27 6.37
CA SER A 35 30.06 -10.07 6.01
C SER A 35 29.00 -10.04 7.11
N ILE A 36 29.42 -10.07 8.37
CA ILE A 36 28.55 -9.94 9.54
C ILE A 36 27.96 -8.54 9.62
N GLU A 37 28.74 -7.51 9.30
CA GLU A 37 28.27 -6.13 9.24
C GLU A 37 27.21 -5.93 8.15
N LEU A 38 27.44 -6.47 6.95
CA LEU A 38 26.42 -6.47 5.89
C LEU A 38 25.14 -7.19 6.36
N LEU A 39 25.29 -8.38 6.94
CA LEU A 39 24.18 -9.22 7.41
C LEU A 39 23.39 -8.56 8.56
N LYS A 40 24.08 -7.81 9.42
CA LYS A 40 23.45 -7.01 10.48
C LYS A 40 22.51 -5.96 9.89
N ASN A 41 22.93 -5.26 8.83
CA ASN A 41 22.11 -4.25 8.17
C ASN A 41 20.94 -4.89 7.39
N THR A 42 21.17 -5.99 6.66
CA THR A 42 20.10 -6.66 5.91
C THR A 42 19.04 -7.31 6.80
N SER A 43 19.45 -7.90 7.92
CA SER A 43 18.52 -8.55 8.86
C SER A 43 17.58 -7.55 9.52
N GLN A 44 18.08 -6.36 9.89
CA GLN A 44 17.25 -5.26 10.39
C GLN A 44 16.23 -4.80 9.34
N LEU A 45 16.65 -4.70 8.07
CA LEU A 45 15.77 -4.32 6.98
C LEU A 45 14.65 -5.35 6.80
N ILE A 46 14.97 -6.64 6.80
CA ILE A 46 13.99 -7.73 6.70
C ILE A 46 13.01 -7.67 7.88
N GLN A 47 13.52 -7.55 9.10
CA GLN A 47 12.70 -7.47 10.30
C GLN A 47 11.71 -6.29 10.22
N ASN A 48 12.17 -5.11 9.82
CA ASN A 48 11.33 -3.91 9.72
C ASN A 48 10.26 -4.05 8.62
N PHE A 49 10.58 -4.61 7.46
CA PHE A 49 9.62 -4.79 6.37
C PHE A 49 8.70 -6.00 6.53
N ARG A 50 9.04 -6.96 7.40
CA ARG A 50 8.16 -8.04 7.82
C ARG A 50 7.23 -7.66 8.96
N ASP A 51 7.48 -6.52 9.60
CA ASP A 51 6.60 -6.02 10.65
C ASP A 51 5.25 -5.58 10.06
N CYS A 52 4.20 -6.34 10.35
CA CYS A 52 2.84 -6.05 9.91
C CYS A 52 2.21 -4.85 10.64
N ARG A 53 2.85 -4.30 11.69
CA ARG A 53 2.33 -3.14 12.41
C ARG A 53 2.42 -1.90 11.52
N PRO A 54 1.32 -1.14 11.36
CA PRO A 54 1.34 0.06 10.53
C PRO A 54 2.34 1.08 11.09
N LEU A 55 3.00 1.82 10.20
CA LEU A 55 3.81 2.98 10.55
C LEU A 55 2.89 4.20 10.71
N THR A 56 2.57 4.57 11.94
CA THR A 56 1.61 5.66 12.23
C THR A 56 2.30 7.00 12.49
N GLU A 57 3.54 6.98 12.94
CA GLU A 57 4.28 8.16 13.37
C GLU A 57 5.66 8.22 12.72
N ILE A 58 6.23 9.44 12.67
CA ILE A 58 7.57 9.68 12.11
C ILE A 58 8.65 9.32 13.15
N SER A 59 8.30 9.34 14.43
CA SER A 59 9.13 8.93 15.56
C SER A 59 9.27 7.41 15.71
N ASP A 60 8.68 6.61 14.82
CA ASP A 60 8.78 5.16 14.86
C ASP A 60 10.25 4.73 14.69
N ASP A 61 10.77 3.97 15.65
CA ASP A 61 12.16 3.53 15.67
C ASP A 61 12.56 2.76 14.40
N ARG A 62 11.61 2.08 13.75
CA ARG A 62 11.86 1.36 12.48
C ARG A 62 12.28 2.31 11.37
N LEU A 63 11.78 3.54 11.34
CA LEU A 63 12.18 4.54 10.35
C LEU A 63 13.62 4.98 10.57
N LYS A 64 14.01 5.17 11.83
CA LYS A 64 15.39 5.51 12.19
C LYS A 64 16.35 4.39 11.79
N VAL A 65 16.01 3.14 12.15
CA VAL A 65 16.79 1.96 11.76
C VAL A 65 16.93 1.86 10.23
N ASN A 66 15.85 2.11 9.48
CA ASN A 66 15.92 2.11 8.01
C ASN A 66 16.84 3.21 7.47
N ASP A 67 16.87 4.39 8.09
CA ASP A 67 17.75 5.50 7.70
C ASP A 67 19.22 5.17 8.00
N ASP A 68 19.51 4.58 9.16
CA ASP A 68 20.85 4.10 9.54
C ASP A 68 21.36 3.05 8.52
N VAL A 69 20.49 2.10 8.13
CA VAL A 69 20.82 1.09 7.10
C VAL A 69 21.07 1.75 5.74
N LEU A 70 20.26 2.74 5.35
CA LEU A 70 20.46 3.49 4.11
C LEU A 70 21.80 4.23 4.11
N HIS A 71 22.17 4.83 5.24
CA HIS A 71 23.45 5.50 5.42
C HIS A 71 24.61 4.53 5.23
N PHE A 72 24.56 3.36 5.89
CA PHE A 72 25.55 2.30 5.74
C PHE A 72 25.77 1.92 4.26
N PHE A 73 24.69 1.65 3.51
CA PHE A 73 24.82 1.26 2.10
C PHE A 73 25.42 2.38 1.22
N LYS A 74 25.10 3.66 1.49
CA LYS A 74 25.70 4.81 0.78
C LYS A 74 27.19 4.97 1.09
N GLU A 75 27.57 4.80 2.35
CA GLU A 75 28.98 4.85 2.76
C GLU A 75 29.77 3.69 2.15
N TRP A 76 29.20 2.49 2.17
CA TRP A 76 29.77 1.31 1.55
C TRP A 76 29.98 1.52 0.05
N GLU A 77 28.95 1.97 -0.69
CA GLU A 77 29.04 2.31 -2.12
C GLU A 77 30.17 3.33 -2.37
N THR A 78 30.20 4.40 -1.59
CA THR A 78 31.21 5.46 -1.70
C THR A 78 32.62 4.92 -1.45
N SER A 79 32.79 4.04 -0.45
CA SER A 79 34.09 3.44 -0.12
C SER A 79 34.63 2.57 -1.25
N VAL A 80 33.78 1.75 -1.86
CA VAL A 80 34.14 0.87 -2.99
C VAL A 80 34.46 1.69 -4.24
N ILE A 81 33.70 2.75 -4.50
CA ILE A 81 33.96 3.66 -5.63
C ILE A 81 35.30 4.37 -5.48
N LYS A 82 35.66 4.79 -4.26
CA LYS A 82 36.92 5.50 -3.98
C LYS A 82 38.14 4.59 -3.93
N ASP A 83 37.98 3.29 -3.74
CA ASP A 83 39.11 2.35 -3.69
C ASP A 83 39.70 2.11 -5.09
N ASN A 84 40.88 2.69 -5.35
CA ASN A 84 41.58 2.55 -6.62
C ASN A 84 42.22 1.17 -6.83
N LYS A 85 42.28 0.31 -5.80
CA LYS A 85 42.85 -1.04 -5.89
C LYS A 85 41.87 -2.05 -6.50
N LEU A 86 40.58 -1.74 -6.52
CA LEU A 86 39.54 -2.63 -7.04
C LEU A 86 39.38 -2.43 -8.55
N SER A 87 39.77 -3.45 -9.33
CA SER A 87 39.65 -3.43 -10.80
C SER A 87 38.23 -3.73 -11.31
N LYS A 88 37.37 -4.34 -10.48
CA LYS A 88 35.99 -4.75 -10.85
C LYS A 88 34.97 -4.30 -9.80
N LYS A 89 34.90 -2.98 -9.58
CA LYS A 89 34.03 -2.35 -8.56
C LYS A 89 32.56 -2.78 -8.64
N GLU A 90 32.04 -2.94 -9.85
CA GLU A 90 30.64 -3.36 -10.08
C GLU A 90 30.31 -4.75 -9.53
N LYS A 91 31.31 -5.64 -9.38
CA LYS A 91 31.10 -6.97 -8.77
C LYS A 91 31.05 -6.94 -7.25
N CYS A 92 31.51 -5.84 -6.66
CA CYS A 92 31.53 -5.63 -5.22
C CYS A 92 30.29 -4.87 -4.74
N LEU A 93 29.46 -4.39 -5.66
CA LEU A 93 28.27 -3.59 -5.39
C LEU A 93 27.01 -4.35 -5.79
N LEU A 94 25.89 -3.94 -5.19
CA LEU A 94 24.58 -4.32 -5.67
C LEU A 94 24.38 -3.81 -7.09
N SER A 95 23.57 -4.51 -7.88
CA SER A 95 23.18 -4.00 -9.19
C SER A 95 22.49 -2.65 -9.03
N HIS A 96 22.69 -1.73 -9.98
CA HIS A 96 22.07 -0.41 -9.95
C HIS A 96 20.56 -0.48 -9.74
N GLN A 97 19.88 -1.41 -10.42
CA GLN A 97 18.44 -1.62 -10.27
C GLN A 97 18.08 -2.05 -8.86
N THR A 98 18.78 -3.04 -8.31
CA THR A 98 18.55 -3.52 -6.94
C THR A 98 18.76 -2.41 -5.92
N TRP A 99 19.80 -1.60 -6.10
CA TRP A 99 20.08 -0.48 -5.21
C TRP A 99 19.03 0.62 -5.30
N GLN A 100 18.56 0.96 -6.49
CA GLN A 100 17.45 1.91 -6.67
C GLN A 100 16.16 1.40 -6.01
N ASP A 101 15.86 0.11 -6.14
CA ASP A 101 14.67 -0.48 -5.53
C ASP A 101 14.75 -0.43 -4.00
N ILE A 102 15.90 -0.79 -3.41
CA ILE A 102 16.11 -0.74 -1.95
C ILE A 102 16.07 0.71 -1.43
N SER A 103 16.79 1.62 -2.07
CA SER A 103 16.87 3.02 -1.64
C SER A 103 15.50 3.71 -1.74
N SER A 104 14.77 3.48 -2.84
CA SER A 104 13.42 4.03 -3.00
C SER A 104 12.44 3.44 -2.00
N LEU A 105 12.52 2.14 -1.68
CA LEU A 105 11.69 1.50 -0.65
C LEU A 105 11.89 2.15 0.72
N ILE A 106 13.15 2.35 1.13
CA ILE A 106 13.49 2.98 2.41
C ILE A 106 13.00 4.43 2.46
N ILE A 107 13.34 5.25 1.44
CA ILE A 107 12.92 6.66 1.37
C ILE A 107 11.39 6.79 1.38
N ARG A 108 10.71 5.91 0.64
CA ARG A 108 9.25 5.93 0.55
C ARG A 108 8.56 5.56 1.85
N SER A 109 9.17 4.71 2.69
CA SER A 109 8.60 4.38 4.00
C SER A 109 8.44 5.63 4.90
N VAL A 110 9.39 6.56 4.85
CA VAL A 110 9.35 7.87 5.54
C VAL A 110 8.35 8.83 4.88
N GLN A 111 8.25 8.81 3.55
CA GLN A 111 7.26 9.64 2.86
C GLN A 111 5.83 9.18 3.13
N ILE A 112 5.58 7.86 3.20
CA ILE A 112 4.26 7.30 3.50
C ILE A 112 3.80 7.75 4.89
N THR A 113 4.65 7.76 5.92
CA THR A 113 4.25 8.24 7.25
C THR A 113 3.91 9.73 7.27
N ASN A 114 4.63 10.55 6.49
CA ASN A 114 4.27 11.95 6.26
C ASN A 114 2.94 12.09 5.52
N LEU A 115 2.69 11.25 4.51
CA LEU A 115 1.47 11.25 3.73
C LEU A 115 0.27 10.71 4.51
N LEU A 116 0.45 9.83 5.49
CA LEU A 116 -0.61 9.35 6.39
C LEU A 116 -1.09 10.43 7.37
N LYS A 117 -0.26 11.44 7.66
CA LYS A 117 -0.68 12.63 8.44
C LYS A 117 -1.60 13.57 7.64
N THR A 118 -1.54 13.51 6.32
CA THR A 118 -2.49 14.21 5.44
C THR A 118 -3.58 13.24 5.01
N GLU A 119 -4.84 13.51 5.36
CA GLU A 119 -6.00 12.79 4.81
C GLU A 119 -6.00 12.91 3.26
N ASN A 120 -5.31 11.99 2.59
CA ASN A 120 -5.09 11.97 1.13
C ASN A 120 -6.25 11.27 0.44
N TYR A 121 -7.45 11.80 0.63
CA TYR A 121 -8.45 11.62 -0.40
C TYR A 121 -8.09 12.60 -1.52
N GLN A 122 -7.47 12.08 -2.57
CA GLN A 122 -7.46 12.75 -3.87
C GLN A 122 -8.90 12.77 -4.37
N TYR A 123 -9.69 13.72 -3.88
CA TYR A 123 -11.05 13.94 -4.34
C TYR A 123 -11.01 14.33 -5.82
N LEU A 124 -11.94 13.77 -6.58
CA LEU A 124 -12.08 14.02 -8.01
C LEU A 124 -12.15 15.53 -8.28
N GLU A 125 -11.53 16.01 -9.35
CA GLU A 125 -11.78 17.38 -9.81
C GLU A 125 -13.19 17.50 -10.37
N ARG A 126 -13.83 18.66 -10.18
CA ARG A 126 -15.20 18.86 -10.68
C ARG A 126 -15.29 18.82 -12.21
N SER A 127 -14.20 19.13 -12.90
CA SER A 127 -14.06 19.09 -14.37
C SER A 127 -14.01 17.69 -14.96
N SER A 128 -13.89 16.65 -14.14
CA SER A 128 -13.78 15.26 -14.61
C SER A 128 -15.09 14.70 -15.17
N CYS A 129 -15.00 13.68 -16.04
CA CYS A 129 -16.13 13.08 -16.76
C CYS A 129 -17.01 12.13 -15.92
N HIS A 130 -17.13 12.36 -14.61
CA HIS A 130 -17.93 11.50 -13.74
C HIS A 130 -19.38 11.95 -13.63
N ALA A 131 -20.27 11.01 -13.34
CA ALA A 131 -21.68 11.32 -13.11
C ALA A 131 -21.87 12.22 -11.87
N SER A 132 -22.88 13.08 -11.89
CA SER A 132 -23.19 13.98 -10.75
C SER A 132 -23.45 13.23 -9.44
N SER A 133 -24.01 12.01 -9.53
CA SER A 133 -24.22 11.13 -8.39
C SER A 133 -22.92 10.72 -7.70
N THR A 134 -21.83 10.54 -8.46
CA THR A 134 -20.50 10.19 -7.94
C THR A 134 -19.94 11.30 -7.06
N PHE A 135 -19.96 12.54 -7.55
CA PHE A 135 -19.48 13.71 -6.79
C PHE A 135 -20.25 13.89 -5.49
N ARG A 136 -21.58 13.83 -5.56
CA ARG A 136 -22.45 13.91 -4.38
C ARG A 136 -22.21 12.76 -3.41
N GLY A 137 -21.96 11.56 -3.93
CA GLY A 137 -21.64 10.37 -3.15
C GLY A 137 -20.35 10.52 -2.34
N ILE A 138 -19.31 11.08 -2.94
CA ILE A 138 -18.03 11.37 -2.28
C ILE A 138 -18.23 12.34 -1.12
N ILE A 139 -18.87 13.50 -1.38
CA ILE A 139 -19.10 14.53 -0.36
C ILE A 139 -19.90 13.91 0.81
N LYS A 140 -20.95 13.16 0.50
CA LYS A 140 -21.84 12.57 1.50
C LYS A 140 -21.15 11.48 2.32
N GLY A 141 -20.37 10.61 1.68
CA GLY A 141 -19.63 9.52 2.34
C GLY A 141 -18.61 10.06 3.33
N GLU A 142 -17.88 11.09 2.92
CA GLU A 142 -16.85 11.74 3.74
C GLU A 142 -17.44 12.44 4.97
N MET A 143 -18.47 13.26 4.75
CA MET A 143 -19.16 13.98 5.83
C MET A 143 -19.78 13.00 6.84
N LEU A 144 -20.29 11.86 6.37
CA LEU A 144 -20.77 10.77 7.23
C LEU A 144 -19.62 10.10 8.00
N ARG A 145 -18.44 9.92 7.38
CA ARG A 145 -17.26 9.40 8.10
C ARG A 145 -16.89 10.31 9.26
N PHE A 146 -16.75 11.62 9.03
CA PHE A 146 -16.46 12.56 10.12
C PHE A 146 -17.50 12.49 11.24
N LYS A 147 -18.80 12.42 10.89
CA LYS A 147 -19.87 12.31 11.88
C LYS A 147 -19.81 11.03 12.73
N ARG A 148 -19.33 9.93 12.16
CA ARG A 148 -19.14 8.64 12.86
C ARG A 148 -17.88 8.62 13.71
N CYS A 149 -16.82 9.30 13.27
CA CYS A 149 -15.50 9.21 13.89
C CYS A 149 -15.25 10.32 14.93
N THR A 150 -15.89 11.48 14.83
CA THR A 150 -15.68 12.60 15.75
C THR A 150 -16.83 12.71 16.75
N ASN A 151 -16.53 12.66 18.05
CA ASN A 151 -17.50 12.82 19.13
C ASN A 151 -17.76 14.29 19.48
N ASP A 152 -16.73 15.13 19.38
CA ASP A 152 -16.81 16.55 19.72
C ASP A 152 -17.50 17.36 18.59
N PRO A 153 -18.60 18.07 18.87
CA PRO A 153 -19.28 18.90 17.87
C PRO A 153 -18.40 20.01 17.30
N VAL A 154 -17.45 20.56 18.07
CA VAL A 154 -16.59 21.67 17.61
C VAL A 154 -15.55 21.16 16.61
N ASP A 155 -14.86 20.06 16.92
CA ASP A 155 -13.97 19.37 15.98
C ASP A 155 -14.72 18.94 14.70
N LEU A 156 -15.97 18.46 14.83
CA LEU A 156 -16.78 18.05 13.69
C LEU A 156 -17.07 19.22 12.73
N GLN A 157 -17.47 20.37 13.28
CA GLN A 157 -17.70 21.58 12.47
C GLN A 157 -16.42 22.06 11.80
N THR A 158 -15.29 22.00 12.51
CA THR A 158 -13.98 22.36 11.97
C THR A 158 -13.62 21.46 10.78
N LYS A 159 -13.84 20.14 10.89
CA LYS A 159 -13.63 19.19 9.79
C LYS A 159 -14.55 19.46 8.60
N TYR A 160 -15.82 19.78 8.84
CA TYR A 160 -16.77 20.16 7.78
C TYR A 160 -16.35 21.44 7.06
N ALA A 161 -15.92 22.47 7.78
CA ALA A 161 -15.46 23.72 7.20
C ALA A 161 -14.21 23.50 6.33
N LEU A 162 -13.21 22.82 6.87
CA LEU A 162 -11.95 22.53 6.18
C LEU A 162 -12.18 21.68 4.91
N PHE A 163 -13.04 20.67 4.99
CA PHE A 163 -13.38 19.85 3.83
C PHE A 163 -14.15 20.64 2.77
N SER A 164 -15.08 21.50 3.17
CA SER A 164 -15.82 22.37 2.26
C SER A 164 -14.90 23.33 1.51
N GLU A 165 -13.94 23.94 2.22
CA GLU A 165 -12.95 24.83 1.61
C GLU A 165 -12.12 24.10 0.54
N ARG A 166 -11.70 22.87 0.82
CA ARG A 166 -10.94 22.02 -0.13
C ARG A 166 -11.76 21.65 -1.37
N LEU A 167 -13.06 21.43 -1.23
CA LEU A 167 -13.95 21.16 -2.37
C LEU A 167 -14.17 22.41 -3.22
N ILE A 168 -14.36 23.57 -2.61
CA ILE A 168 -14.51 24.85 -3.32
C ILE A 168 -13.25 25.14 -4.14
N LYS A 169 -12.05 24.93 -3.57
CA LYS A 169 -10.77 25.05 -4.29
C LYS A 169 -10.67 24.13 -5.52
N ARG A 170 -11.38 22.99 -5.52
CA ARG A 170 -11.45 22.04 -6.65
C ARG A 170 -12.60 22.30 -7.63
N GLY A 171 -13.30 23.43 -7.50
CA GLY A 171 -14.37 23.85 -8.40
C GLY A 171 -15.75 23.27 -8.08
N TYR A 172 -15.95 22.69 -6.90
CA TYR A 172 -17.28 22.20 -6.50
C TYR A 172 -18.23 23.36 -6.15
N PRO A 173 -19.50 23.34 -6.59
CA PRO A 173 -20.46 24.39 -6.27
C PRO A 173 -20.76 24.46 -4.77
N LYS A 174 -20.65 25.67 -4.17
CA LYS A 174 -20.95 25.91 -2.74
C LYS A 174 -22.35 25.44 -2.33
N ASN A 175 -23.34 25.63 -3.21
CA ASN A 175 -24.72 25.25 -2.94
C ASN A 175 -24.87 23.72 -2.79
N GLU A 176 -24.20 22.95 -3.65
CA GLU A 176 -24.23 21.49 -3.59
C GLU A 176 -23.63 20.97 -2.28
N ILE A 177 -22.49 21.54 -1.87
CA ILE A 177 -21.83 21.21 -0.61
C ILE A 177 -22.76 21.52 0.57
N LYS A 178 -23.36 22.71 0.60
CA LYS A 178 -24.27 23.13 1.67
C LYS A 178 -25.48 22.20 1.80
N THR A 179 -26.08 21.81 0.68
CA THR A 179 -27.22 20.88 0.67
C THR A 179 -26.82 19.51 1.26
N VAL A 180 -25.65 18.98 0.88
CA VAL A 180 -25.16 17.70 1.43
C VAL A 180 -24.85 17.82 2.93
N ILE A 181 -24.27 18.93 3.39
CA ILE A 181 -24.03 19.17 4.82
C ILE A 181 -25.33 19.18 5.60
N GLN A 182 -26.36 19.88 5.11
CA GLN A 182 -27.67 19.92 5.75
C GLN A 182 -28.29 18.52 5.86
N GLU A 183 -28.23 17.72 4.78
CA GLU A 183 -28.70 16.34 4.77
C GLU A 183 -27.98 15.44 5.77
N VAL A 184 -26.66 15.58 5.90
CA VAL A 184 -25.86 14.76 6.82
C VAL A 184 -26.08 15.22 8.27
N THR A 185 -26.20 16.52 8.49
CA THR A 185 -26.42 17.12 9.82
C THR A 185 -27.79 16.73 10.37
N ALA A 186 -28.84 16.69 9.53
CA ALA A 186 -30.19 16.31 9.92
C ALA A 186 -30.33 14.86 10.43
N LYS A 187 -29.43 13.96 10.07
CA LYS A 187 -29.46 12.55 10.54
C LYS A 187 -28.95 12.44 11.97
N GLN A 188 -29.56 11.60 12.83
CA GLN A 188 -28.92 11.30 14.11
C GLN A 188 -27.69 10.40 13.92
N ARG A 189 -26.71 10.53 14.81
CA ARG A 189 -25.48 9.73 14.74
C ARG A 189 -25.77 8.23 14.92
N ASN A 190 -26.69 7.88 15.81
CA ASN A 190 -27.05 6.47 16.03
C ASN A 190 -27.58 5.82 14.73
N ASP A 191 -28.37 6.56 13.95
CA ASP A 191 -28.89 6.10 12.66
C ASP A 191 -27.80 5.90 11.60
N THR A 192 -26.69 6.64 11.69
CA THR A 192 -25.58 6.50 10.74
C THR A 192 -24.63 5.36 11.08
N LEU A 193 -24.62 4.91 12.34
CA LEU A 193 -23.83 3.76 12.80
C LEU A 193 -24.53 2.41 12.51
N MET A 194 -25.86 2.42 12.38
CA MET A 194 -26.64 1.24 12.04
C MET A 194 -26.32 0.75 10.63
N VAL A 195 -25.93 -0.52 10.50
CA VAL A 195 -25.83 -1.20 9.21
C VAL A 195 -27.25 -1.43 8.71
N LYS A 196 -27.65 -0.75 7.63
CA LYS A 196 -28.93 -1.04 6.99
C LYS A 196 -28.90 -2.48 6.47
N PRO A 197 -29.97 -3.28 6.68
CA PRO A 197 -30.07 -4.59 6.04
C PRO A 197 -29.95 -4.38 4.53
N LYS A 198 -29.01 -5.08 3.89
CA LYS A 198 -28.90 -5.07 2.43
C LYS A 198 -30.20 -5.65 1.91
N SER A 199 -31.01 -4.85 1.20
CA SER A 199 -32.05 -5.41 0.35
C SER A 199 -31.36 -6.40 -0.58
N VAL A 200 -31.75 -7.67 -0.52
CA VAL A 200 -31.29 -8.67 -1.48
C VAL A 200 -31.70 -8.14 -2.85
N LEU A 201 -30.76 -7.56 -3.59
CA LEU A 201 -30.94 -7.40 -5.02
C LEU A 201 -31.18 -8.81 -5.52
N GLN A 202 -32.34 -9.07 -6.12
CA GLN A 202 -32.56 -10.22 -6.97
C GLN A 202 -31.63 -10.08 -8.17
N VAL A 203 -30.34 -10.30 -7.96
CA VAL A 203 -29.43 -10.68 -9.02
C VAL A 203 -29.94 -12.03 -9.45
N ALA A 204 -30.44 -12.14 -10.68
CA ALA A 204 -30.81 -13.43 -11.25
C ALA A 204 -29.67 -14.40 -10.94
N SER A 205 -29.96 -15.50 -10.23
CA SER A 205 -28.90 -16.38 -9.74
C SER A 205 -28.02 -16.78 -10.92
N LEU A 206 -26.73 -17.00 -10.66
CA LEU A 206 -25.80 -17.51 -11.66
C LEU A 206 -26.37 -18.75 -12.38
N ASP A 207 -27.26 -19.50 -11.72
CA ASP A 207 -27.96 -20.65 -12.31
C ASP A 207 -28.94 -20.26 -13.43
N ILE A 208 -29.63 -19.11 -13.31
CA ILE A 208 -30.52 -18.60 -14.37
C ILE A 208 -29.67 -18.17 -15.57
N LEU A 209 -28.61 -17.39 -15.34
CA LEU A 209 -27.68 -16.98 -16.40
C LEU A 209 -27.04 -18.20 -17.07
N TYR A 210 -26.59 -19.18 -16.28
CA TYR A 210 -26.01 -20.41 -16.80
C TYR A 210 -27.00 -21.24 -17.61
N SER A 211 -28.28 -21.30 -17.18
CA SER A 211 -29.33 -22.00 -17.93
C SER A 211 -29.59 -21.37 -19.29
N VAL A 212 -29.68 -20.04 -19.35
CA VAL A 212 -29.89 -19.27 -20.60
C VAL A 212 -28.73 -19.49 -21.56
N PHE A 213 -27.49 -19.33 -21.08
CA PHE A 213 -26.28 -19.59 -21.87
C PHE A 213 -26.21 -21.03 -22.37
N LYS A 214 -26.59 -22.02 -21.57
CA LYS A 214 -26.60 -23.43 -21.97
C LYS A 214 -27.61 -23.70 -23.09
N THR A 215 -28.80 -23.11 -23.03
CA THR A 215 -29.79 -23.20 -24.12
C THR A 215 -29.29 -22.54 -25.40
N GLU A 216 -28.67 -21.36 -25.33
CA GLU A 216 -28.11 -20.69 -26.51
C GLU A 216 -26.99 -21.51 -27.16
N ILE A 217 -26.10 -22.11 -26.37
CA ILE A 217 -25.05 -22.99 -26.88
C ILE A 217 -25.67 -24.22 -27.54
N THR A 218 -26.68 -24.84 -26.93
CA THR A 218 -27.34 -26.04 -27.47
C THR A 218 -28.02 -25.74 -28.81
N HIS A 219 -28.70 -24.60 -28.93
CA HIS A 219 -29.32 -24.15 -30.18
C HIS A 219 -28.27 -23.88 -31.27
N LYS A 220 -27.14 -23.27 -30.91
CA LYS A 220 -26.06 -22.98 -31.85
C LYS A 220 -25.36 -24.25 -32.33
N GLU A 221 -25.15 -25.23 -31.45
CA GLU A 221 -24.62 -26.54 -31.82
C GLU A 221 -25.58 -27.32 -32.74
N GLN A 222 -26.89 -27.29 -32.48
CA GLN A 222 -27.88 -27.88 -33.38
C GLN A 222 -27.86 -27.21 -34.77
N TYR A 223 -27.82 -25.88 -34.81
CA TYR A 223 -27.73 -25.14 -36.08
C TYR A 223 -26.45 -25.47 -36.87
N LEU A 224 -25.29 -25.53 -36.20
CA LEU A 224 -24.03 -25.87 -36.84
C LEU A 224 -23.95 -27.33 -37.31
N LYS A 225 -24.63 -28.25 -36.60
CA LYS A 225 -24.83 -29.64 -37.06
C LYS A 225 -25.71 -29.70 -38.31
N THR A 226 -26.78 -28.91 -38.39
CA THR A 226 -27.62 -28.86 -39.61
C THR A 226 -26.90 -28.29 -40.83
N LEU A 227 -25.89 -27.43 -40.62
CA LEU A 227 -25.04 -26.91 -41.68
C LEU A 227 -23.85 -27.81 -42.06
N GLY A 228 -23.73 -29.00 -41.45
CA GLY A 228 -22.65 -29.96 -41.73
C GLY A 228 -21.25 -29.50 -41.27
N GLN A 229 -21.16 -28.45 -40.46
CA GLN A 229 -19.89 -27.85 -40.02
C GLN A 229 -19.28 -28.53 -38.79
N ILE A 230 -20.02 -29.41 -38.12
CA ILE A 230 -19.56 -30.21 -36.99
C ILE A 230 -19.89 -31.67 -37.27
N LYS A 231 -18.87 -32.52 -37.47
CA LYS A 231 -19.04 -33.98 -37.54
C LYS A 231 -19.24 -34.51 -36.12
N GLY A 232 -20.26 -35.34 -35.95
CA GLY A 232 -20.60 -35.98 -34.67
C GLY A 232 -19.50 -36.89 -34.15
#